data_AF-A0A093XDV0-F1
#
_entry.id   AF-A0A093XDV0-F1
#
_cell.length_a   1.000
_cell.length_b   1.000
_cell.length_c   1.000
_cell.angle_alpha   90.00
_cell.angle_beta   90.00
_cell.angle_gamma   90.00
#
_symmetry.space_group_name_H-M   'P 1'
#
loop_
_entity.id
_entity.type
_entity.pdbx_description
1 polymer ?
#
loop_
_entity_poly.entity_id
_entity_poly.type
_entity_poly.pdbx_seq_one_letter_code
_entity_poly.pdbx_strand_id
1 'polypeptide(L)'
;MVSWGAIKSILIFFGPMLLPKAIGYYRSFKAGAKNGGRPIRPVPSAVSRALGILFVIAVILLIATLPMFSEENIFTTTNSRIQIPVDVLFTRLTAIRPHGLTELDLRLREKLVSLESKLLYLKFGPDAIGNCLFCKADDHRSFYYYAMSYVLTPHVFNLAVLAAATSGMFVGEEGTVWRRFATICSVIIAAVDLSYLSEYDHKLNAKATRLEDLDMFFWRTHTYRYIVLAGLDALVGWLLFLSSTNRAFVIPVSAAERLETATKVLESARSKMSASAVVLNTVNRDENLRGKAQGYWVNETRVMSEIMAEREVVDSVNSTLESRVNIAAITLDADSYSKNMMGGFQALEQAS
;
A
#
# COMPACT_ATOMS: atom_id res chain seq x y z
N MET A 1 -8.14 26.51 -8.74
CA MET A 1 -8.44 25.44 -9.71
C MET A 1 -7.15 25.16 -10.46
N VAL A 2 -6.59 23.95 -10.40
CA VAL A 2 -5.40 23.61 -11.19
C VAL A 2 -5.81 23.64 -12.67
N SER A 3 -5.27 24.58 -13.44
CA SER A 3 -5.63 24.69 -14.86
C SER A 3 -5.15 23.44 -15.60
N TRP A 4 -5.92 22.99 -16.60
CA TRP A 4 -5.51 21.91 -17.50
C TRP A 4 -4.13 22.19 -18.13
N GLY A 5 -3.78 23.46 -18.33
CA GLY A 5 -2.46 23.91 -18.76
C GLY A 5 -1.35 23.56 -17.77
N ALA A 6 -1.57 23.72 -16.46
CA ALA A 6 -0.58 23.37 -15.43
C ALA A 6 -0.35 21.85 -15.38
N ILE A 7 -1.41 21.05 -15.48
CA ILE A 7 -1.31 19.58 -15.56
C ILE A 7 -0.54 19.17 -16.81
N LYS A 8 -0.84 19.78 -17.96
CA LYS A 8 -0.16 19.50 -19.23
C LYS A 8 1.33 19.87 -19.17
N SER A 9 1.68 21.00 -18.57
CA SER A 9 3.09 21.42 -18.41
C SER A 9 3.88 20.47 -17.51
N ILE A 10 3.30 20.03 -16.39
CA ILE A 10 3.90 19.02 -15.51
C ILE A 10 4.08 17.70 -16.26
N LEU A 11 3.05 17.26 -17.00
CA LEU A 11 3.09 16.00 -17.73
C LEU A 11 4.08 16.01 -18.91
N ILE A 12 4.25 17.15 -19.59
CA ILE A 12 5.24 17.29 -20.67
C ILE A 12 6.66 17.36 -20.11
N PHE A 13 6.86 18.04 -18.97
CA PHE A 13 8.19 18.19 -18.37
C PHE A 13 8.66 16.91 -17.67
N PHE A 14 7.80 16.29 -16.86
CA PHE A 14 8.15 15.07 -16.12
C PHE A 14 7.81 13.78 -16.86
N GLY A 15 6.94 13.84 -17.87
CA GLY A 15 6.54 12.67 -18.67
C GLY A 15 7.72 11.90 -19.24
N PRO A 16 8.67 12.52 -19.96
CA PRO A 16 9.84 11.83 -20.52
C PRO A 16 10.70 11.12 -19.46
N MET A 17 10.71 11.59 -18.22
CA MET A 17 11.48 11.01 -17.12
C MET A 17 10.70 9.93 -16.34
N LEU A 18 9.39 10.11 -16.17
CA LEU A 18 8.53 9.20 -15.41
C LEU A 18 7.99 8.04 -16.26
N LEU A 19 7.67 8.28 -17.53
CA LEU A 19 7.10 7.30 -18.45
C LEU A 19 8.00 6.06 -18.64
N PRO A 20 9.32 6.16 -18.90
CA PRO A 20 10.17 4.97 -19.04
C PRO A 20 10.28 4.19 -17.73
N LYS A 21 10.25 4.85 -16.57
CA LYS A 21 10.21 4.17 -15.27
C LYS A 21 8.87 3.46 -15.05
N ALA A 22 7.76 4.10 -15.35
CA ALA A 22 6.43 3.50 -15.25
C ALA A 22 6.28 2.29 -16.18
N ILE A 23 6.78 2.39 -17.42
CA ILE A 23 6.82 1.26 -18.38
C ILE A 23 7.74 0.15 -17.88
N GLY A 24 8.90 0.48 -17.30
CA GLY A 24 9.79 -0.49 -16.67
C GLY A 24 9.15 -1.22 -15.48
N TYR A 25 8.41 -0.50 -14.64
CA TYR A 25 7.62 -1.08 -13.54
C TYR A 25 6.49 -1.98 -14.07
N TYR A 26 5.78 -1.54 -15.11
CA TYR A 26 4.72 -2.35 -15.73
C TYR A 26 5.26 -3.62 -16.40
N ARG A 27 6.40 -3.52 -17.10
CA ARG A 27 7.06 -4.67 -17.74
C ARG A 27 7.63 -5.64 -16.71
N SER A 28 8.24 -5.15 -15.63
CA SER A 28 8.71 -6.00 -14.52
C SER A 28 7.56 -6.67 -13.76
N PHE A 29 6.43 -5.97 -13.57
CA PHE A 29 5.19 -6.56 -13.05
C PHE A 29 4.68 -7.71 -13.94
N LYS A 30 4.59 -7.46 -15.26
CA LYS A 30 4.14 -8.48 -16.23
C LYS A 30 5.11 -9.66 -16.36
N ALA A 31 6.42 -9.42 -16.25
CA ALA A 31 7.43 -10.46 -16.29
C ALA A 31 7.49 -11.30 -15.01
N GLY A 32 7.33 -10.68 -13.83
CA GLY A 32 7.26 -11.37 -12.53
C GLY A 32 6.03 -12.27 -12.40
N ALA A 33 4.90 -11.88 -13.02
CA ALA A 33 3.69 -12.71 -13.07
C ALA A 33 3.84 -13.95 -13.97
N LYS A 34 4.68 -13.89 -15.02
CA LYS A 34 4.89 -15.02 -15.95
C LYS A 34 5.99 -15.99 -15.53
N ASN A 35 7.02 -15.53 -14.81
CA ASN A 35 8.23 -16.30 -14.55
C ASN A 35 8.26 -17.02 -13.19
N GLY A 36 7.09 -17.38 -12.63
CA GLY A 36 7.04 -18.10 -11.34
C GLY A 36 7.49 -17.22 -10.17
N GLY A 37 6.87 -16.05 -10.02
CA GLY A 37 7.07 -15.19 -8.85
C GLY A 37 6.81 -15.91 -7.51
N ARG A 38 7.33 -15.34 -6.42
CA ARG A 38 7.13 -15.86 -5.05
C ARG A 38 5.63 -16.15 -4.82
N PRO A 39 5.26 -17.28 -4.19
CA PRO A 39 3.86 -17.59 -3.95
C PRO A 39 3.20 -16.49 -3.12
N ILE A 40 1.90 -16.28 -3.36
CA ILE A 40 1.09 -15.38 -2.55
C ILE A 40 1.16 -15.89 -1.11
N ARG A 41 1.58 -15.01 -0.21
CA ARG A 41 1.68 -15.31 1.22
C ARG A 41 0.66 -14.50 2.01
N PRO A 42 0.22 -14.98 3.19
CA PRO A 42 -0.57 -14.16 4.09
C PRO A 42 0.22 -12.93 4.54
N VAL A 43 -0.49 -11.88 4.96
CA VAL A 43 0.12 -10.63 5.44
C VAL A 43 0.96 -10.92 6.69
N PRO A 44 2.24 -10.53 6.73
CA PRO A 44 3.06 -10.64 7.94
C PRO A 44 2.42 -9.87 9.10
N SER A 45 2.49 -10.39 10.32
CA SER A 45 1.86 -9.79 11.52
C SER A 45 2.31 -8.35 11.78
N ALA A 46 3.58 -8.03 11.51
CA ALA A 46 4.10 -6.66 11.61
C ALA A 46 3.43 -5.70 10.63
N VAL A 47 3.24 -6.13 9.37
CA VAL A 47 2.55 -5.33 8.34
C VAL A 47 1.07 -5.21 8.66
N SER A 48 0.43 -6.26 9.19
CA SER A 48 -0.98 -6.20 9.62
C SER A 48 -1.21 -5.13 10.69
N ARG A 49 -0.31 -5.01 11.68
CA ARG A 49 -0.38 -3.92 12.68
C ARG A 49 -0.23 -2.54 12.05
N ALA A 50 0.71 -2.37 11.12
CA ALA A 50 0.90 -1.11 10.41
C ALA A 50 -0.32 -0.72 9.57
N LEU A 51 -0.91 -1.68 8.85
CA LEU A 51 -2.16 -1.50 8.12
C LEU A 51 -3.31 -1.10 9.05
N GLY A 52 -3.39 -1.72 10.23
CA GLY A 52 -4.36 -1.35 11.27
C GLY A 52 -4.19 0.10 11.73
N ILE A 53 -2.95 0.53 12.00
CA ILE A 53 -2.65 1.92 12.38
C ILE A 53 -3.05 2.88 11.27
N LEU A 54 -2.62 2.65 10.03
CA LEU A 54 -2.95 3.50 8.89
C LEU A 54 -4.46 3.56 8.64
N PHE A 55 -5.17 2.45 8.80
CA PHE A 55 -6.62 2.42 8.68
C PHE A 55 -7.30 3.26 9.77
N VAL A 56 -6.92 3.09 11.02
CA VAL A 56 -7.49 3.87 12.15
C VAL A 56 -7.23 5.36 11.96
N ILE A 57 -6.00 5.74 11.58
CA ILE A 57 -5.65 7.15 11.35
C ILE A 57 -6.43 7.71 10.15
N ALA A 58 -6.52 6.99 9.03
CA ALA A 58 -7.33 7.41 7.89
C ALA A 58 -8.80 7.63 8.28
N VAL A 59 -9.37 6.74 9.10
CA VAL A 59 -10.75 6.90 9.64
C VAL A 59 -10.86 8.13 10.53
N ILE A 60 -9.90 8.37 11.44
CA ILE A 60 -9.89 9.57 12.29
C ILE A 60 -9.82 10.84 11.44
N LEU A 61 -8.96 10.87 10.42
CA LEU A 61 -8.85 12.01 9.49
C LEU A 61 -10.17 12.22 8.73
N LEU A 62 -10.83 11.16 8.27
CA LEU A 62 -12.15 11.26 7.64
C LEU A 62 -13.22 11.75 8.61
N ILE A 63 -13.23 11.30 9.86
CA ILE A 63 -14.14 11.81 10.90
C ILE A 63 -13.88 13.29 11.16
N ALA A 64 -12.62 13.74 11.16
CA ALA A 64 -12.26 15.15 11.33
C ALA A 64 -12.76 16.05 10.18
N THR A 65 -13.22 15.49 9.06
CA THR A 65 -13.88 16.27 7.99
C THR A 65 -15.31 16.69 8.34
N LEU A 66 -15.92 16.05 9.36
CA LEU A 66 -17.30 16.32 9.72
C LEU A 66 -17.43 17.73 10.33
N PRO A 67 -18.57 18.43 10.09
CA PRO A 67 -18.79 19.79 10.59
C PRO A 67 -18.63 19.94 12.12
N MET A 68 -18.87 18.87 12.88
CA MET A 68 -18.71 18.85 14.35
C MET A 68 -17.26 19.08 14.80
N PHE A 69 -16.27 18.73 13.97
CA PHE A 69 -14.85 18.87 14.29
C PHE A 69 -14.21 20.08 13.59
N SER A 70 -15.01 20.90 12.90
CA SER A 70 -14.56 22.15 12.31
C SER A 70 -15.08 23.32 13.13
N GLU A 71 -14.34 24.43 13.14
CA GLU A 71 -14.82 25.65 13.79
C GLU A 71 -16.11 26.15 13.13
N GLU A 72 -16.99 26.77 13.91
CA GLU A 72 -18.25 27.26 13.40
C GLU A 72 -18.08 28.52 12.53
N ASN A 73 -18.74 28.56 11.38
CA ASN A 73 -18.82 29.76 10.55
C ASN A 73 -20.02 30.62 10.94
N ILE A 74 -19.76 31.81 11.48
CA ILE A 74 -20.80 32.73 11.96
C ILE A 74 -21.69 33.22 10.81
N PHE A 75 -21.17 33.35 9.59
CA PHE A 75 -21.96 33.78 8.42
C PHE A 75 -22.92 32.70 7.95
N THR A 76 -22.54 31.42 8.01
CA THR A 76 -23.47 30.31 7.69
C THR A 76 -24.53 30.16 8.76
N THR A 77 -24.13 30.17 10.03
CA THR A 77 -25.07 29.97 11.14
C THR A 77 -26.14 31.06 11.17
N THR A 78 -25.75 32.31 10.94
CA THR A 78 -26.69 33.45 10.93
C THR A 78 -27.36 33.68 9.56
N ASN A 79 -27.06 32.87 8.54
CA ASN A 79 -27.48 33.07 7.16
C ASN A 79 -27.28 34.51 6.66
N SER A 80 -26.10 35.07 6.90
CA SER A 80 -25.80 36.49 6.65
C SER A 80 -24.81 36.69 5.50
N ARG A 81 -25.06 37.71 4.67
CA ARG A 81 -24.12 38.16 3.63
C ARG A 81 -22.87 38.81 4.23
N ILE A 82 -21.76 38.80 3.52
CA ILE A 82 -20.48 39.36 3.99
C ILE A 82 -20.52 40.86 4.30
N GLN A 83 -21.36 41.62 3.58
CA GLN A 83 -21.52 43.07 3.74
C GLN A 83 -22.40 43.47 4.95
N ILE A 84 -22.94 42.52 5.71
CA ILE A 84 -23.78 42.81 6.87
C ILE A 84 -23.04 43.67 7.92
N PRO A 85 -23.68 44.69 8.52
CA PRO A 85 -23.09 45.40 9.66
C PRO A 85 -22.81 44.45 10.84
N VAL A 86 -21.70 44.66 11.55
CA VAL A 86 -21.24 43.77 12.62
C VAL A 86 -22.26 43.67 13.75
N ASP A 87 -22.85 44.78 14.18
CA ASP A 87 -23.84 44.75 15.27
C ASP A 87 -25.06 43.91 14.91
N VAL A 88 -25.51 43.95 13.66
CA VAL A 88 -26.64 43.12 13.19
C VAL A 88 -26.24 41.65 13.16
N LEU A 89 -25.02 41.33 12.72
CA LEU A 89 -24.50 39.96 12.71
C LEU A 89 -24.48 39.35 14.12
N PHE A 90 -23.93 40.07 15.10
CA PHE A 90 -23.82 39.58 16.48
C PHE A 90 -25.16 39.62 17.22
N THR A 91 -26.09 40.52 16.85
CA THR A 91 -27.47 40.48 17.36
C THR A 91 -28.17 39.21 16.90
N ARG A 92 -28.02 38.83 15.62
CA ARG A 92 -28.54 37.55 15.10
C ARG A 92 -27.88 36.34 15.76
N LEU A 93 -26.56 36.37 15.95
CA LEU A 93 -25.83 35.30 16.61
C LEU A 93 -26.32 35.10 18.05
N THR A 94 -26.54 36.20 18.78
CA THR A 94 -27.09 36.17 20.16
C THR A 94 -28.49 35.57 20.19
N ALA A 95 -29.33 35.84 19.18
CA ALA A 95 -30.67 35.25 19.08
C ALA A 95 -30.66 33.73 18.84
N ILE A 96 -29.61 33.20 18.20
CA ILE A 96 -29.47 31.77 17.92
C ILE A 96 -28.83 31.02 19.10
N ARG A 97 -27.96 31.69 19.87
CA ARG A 97 -27.21 31.06 20.97
C ARG A 97 -27.96 31.15 22.31
N PRO A 98 -28.45 30.03 22.87
CA PRO A 98 -29.23 30.03 24.10
C PRO A 98 -28.42 30.44 25.35
N HIS A 99 -27.09 30.25 25.31
CA HIS A 99 -26.17 30.56 26.41
C HIS A 99 -25.43 31.90 26.25
N GLY A 100 -25.84 32.72 25.28
CA GLY A 100 -25.17 33.99 24.97
C GLY A 100 -23.91 33.85 24.11
N LEU A 101 -23.19 34.96 23.97
CA LEU A 101 -21.96 35.05 23.19
C LEU A 101 -20.78 34.44 23.96
N THR A 102 -19.96 33.65 23.26
CA THR A 102 -18.71 33.10 23.76
C THR A 102 -17.61 34.16 23.80
N GLU A 103 -16.54 33.90 24.54
CA GLU A 103 -15.39 34.83 24.62
C GLU A 103 -14.75 35.08 23.25
N LEU A 104 -14.69 34.04 22.41
CA LEU A 104 -14.22 34.15 21.03
C LEU A 104 -15.14 35.04 20.19
N ASP A 105 -16.46 34.95 20.35
CA ASP A 105 -17.40 35.84 19.65
C ASP A 105 -17.19 37.31 20.03
N LEU A 106 -16.93 37.60 21.31
CA LEU A 106 -16.69 38.96 21.78
C LEU A 106 -15.43 39.54 21.12
N ARG A 107 -14.34 38.76 21.08
CA ARG A 107 -13.11 39.15 20.37
C ARG A 107 -13.33 39.32 18.87
N LEU A 108 -14.12 38.44 18.26
CA LEU A 108 -14.47 38.55 16.84
C LEU A 108 -15.32 39.79 16.55
N ARG A 109 -16.24 40.16 17.46
CA ARG A 109 -17.05 41.37 17.32
C ARG A 109 -16.20 42.63 17.21
N GLU A 110 -15.16 42.73 18.03
CA GLU A 110 -14.22 43.86 18.00
C GLU A 110 -13.37 43.90 16.72
N LYS A 111 -13.04 42.74 16.17
CA LYS A 111 -12.11 42.65 15.03
C LYS A 111 -12.78 42.60 13.65
N LEU A 112 -14.05 42.21 13.54
CA LEU A 112 -14.76 42.05 12.26
C LEU A 112 -15.37 43.35 11.70
N VAL A 113 -14.95 44.52 12.18
CA VAL A 113 -15.54 45.83 11.85
C VAL A 113 -15.40 46.18 10.36
N SER A 114 -14.24 45.88 9.75
CA SER A 114 -13.96 46.22 8.36
C SER A 114 -14.35 45.10 7.39
N LEU A 115 -14.67 45.43 6.13
CA LEU A 115 -14.87 44.40 5.11
C LEU A 115 -13.62 43.51 4.95
N GLU A 116 -12.42 44.11 4.98
CA GLU A 116 -11.15 43.38 4.86
C GLU A 116 -11.00 42.32 5.96
N SER A 117 -11.32 42.66 7.22
CA SER A 117 -11.26 41.70 8.33
C SER A 117 -12.21 40.51 8.15
N LYS A 118 -13.39 40.74 7.54
CA LYS A 118 -14.34 39.67 7.22
C LYS A 118 -13.86 38.79 6.07
N LEU A 119 -13.15 39.35 5.09
CA LEU A 119 -12.53 38.56 4.02
C LEU A 119 -11.38 37.71 4.55
N LEU A 120 -10.56 38.26 5.44
CA LEU A 120 -9.50 37.54 6.14
C LEU A 120 -10.06 36.42 7.03
N TYR A 121 -11.22 36.63 7.67
CA TYR A 121 -11.94 35.59 8.41
C TYR A 121 -12.31 34.39 7.54
N LEU A 122 -12.76 34.61 6.30
CA LEU A 122 -13.08 33.50 5.37
C LEU A 122 -11.85 32.72 4.91
N LYS A 123 -10.67 33.37 4.89
CA LYS A 123 -9.40 32.77 4.49
C LYS A 123 -8.71 32.02 5.64
N PHE A 124 -8.57 32.66 6.80
CA PHE A 124 -7.75 32.16 7.91
C PHE A 124 -8.56 31.54 9.06
N GLY A 125 -9.86 31.78 9.11
CA GLY A 125 -10.76 31.21 10.11
C GLY A 125 -10.96 32.04 11.38
N PRO A 126 -11.86 31.59 12.28
CA PRO A 126 -12.22 32.29 13.51
C PRO A 126 -11.05 32.45 14.49
N ASP A 127 -10.29 31.39 14.75
CA ASP A 127 -9.17 31.43 15.72
C ASP A 127 -8.10 32.47 15.33
N ALA A 128 -7.70 32.49 14.05
CA ALA A 128 -6.69 33.43 13.56
C ALA A 128 -7.13 34.90 13.71
N ILE A 129 -8.41 35.20 13.50
CA ILE A 129 -8.93 36.56 13.72
C ILE A 129 -9.07 36.84 15.21
N GLY A 130 -9.74 35.97 15.97
CA GLY A 130 -10.06 36.20 17.37
C GLY A 130 -8.84 36.23 18.30
N ASN A 131 -7.97 35.22 18.21
CA ASN A 131 -6.94 34.94 19.20
C ASN A 131 -5.53 35.41 18.81
N CYS A 132 -5.28 35.75 17.55
CA CYS A 132 -3.98 36.29 17.18
C CYS A 132 -3.76 37.70 17.76
N LEU A 133 -2.68 37.85 18.55
CA LEU A 133 -2.32 39.11 19.24
C LEU A 133 -1.45 40.04 18.39
N PHE A 134 -0.67 39.50 17.46
CA PHE A 134 0.25 40.28 16.63
C PHE A 134 -0.26 40.51 15.20
N CYS A 135 -1.40 39.89 14.84
CA CYS A 135 -1.94 39.98 13.50
C CYS A 135 -2.64 41.32 13.27
N LYS A 136 -2.38 41.93 12.11
CA LYS A 136 -2.96 43.21 11.70
C LYS A 136 -3.63 43.07 10.34
N ALA A 137 -4.80 43.68 10.16
CA ALA A 137 -5.53 43.62 8.90
C ALA A 137 -4.73 44.17 7.71
N ASP A 138 -3.87 45.17 7.93
CA ASP A 138 -3.02 45.76 6.89
C ASP A 138 -1.88 44.83 6.45
N ASP A 139 -1.40 43.96 7.36
CA ASP A 139 -0.33 43.00 7.08
C ASP A 139 -0.88 41.57 7.06
N HIS A 140 -1.43 41.17 5.92
CA HIS A 140 -1.98 39.82 5.69
C HIS A 140 -0.98 38.69 5.95
N ARG A 141 0.34 38.94 5.90
CA ARG A 141 1.36 37.90 6.17
C ARG A 141 1.39 37.51 7.64
N SER A 142 1.05 38.42 8.54
CA SER A 142 0.96 38.13 9.98
C SER A 142 -0.03 37.00 10.29
N PHE A 143 -1.20 37.01 9.64
CA PHE A 143 -2.20 35.93 9.75
C PHE A 143 -1.72 34.61 9.12
N TYR A 144 -0.95 34.67 8.02
CA TYR A 144 -0.36 33.48 7.40
C TYR A 144 0.59 32.77 8.36
N TYR A 145 1.51 33.50 9.01
CA TYR A 145 2.45 32.89 9.96
C TYR A 145 1.76 32.27 11.17
N TYR A 146 0.68 32.90 11.66
CA TYR A 146 -0.13 32.32 12.72
C TYR A 146 -0.83 31.03 12.26
N ALA A 147 -1.57 31.09 11.14
CA ALA A 147 -2.34 29.97 10.61
C ALA A 147 -1.46 28.82 10.09
N MET A 148 -0.20 29.09 9.74
CA MET A 148 0.75 28.07 9.28
C MET A 148 0.92 26.96 10.32
N SER A 149 0.93 27.29 11.61
CA SER A 149 1.02 26.30 12.68
C SER A 149 -0.15 25.30 12.61
N TYR A 150 -1.38 25.81 12.58
CA TYR A 150 -2.61 25.03 12.44
C TYR A 150 -2.63 24.15 11.18
N VAL A 151 -2.19 24.70 10.04
CA VAL A 151 -2.13 23.94 8.78
C VAL A 151 -1.07 22.84 8.84
N LEU A 152 0.09 23.11 9.44
CA LEU A 152 1.23 22.19 9.45
C LEU A 152 1.07 21.04 10.46
N THR A 153 0.36 21.26 11.58
CA THR A 153 0.12 20.24 12.62
C THR A 153 -0.36 18.89 12.07
N PRO A 154 -1.47 18.80 11.30
CA PRO A 154 -1.93 17.52 10.76
C PRO A 154 -0.94 16.89 9.77
N HIS A 155 -0.17 17.69 9.02
CA HIS A 155 0.87 17.17 8.12
C HIS A 155 2.03 16.54 8.88
N VAL A 156 2.51 17.21 9.93
CA VAL A 156 3.61 16.70 10.77
C VAL A 156 3.17 15.45 11.52
N PHE A 157 1.95 15.46 12.06
CA PHE A 157 1.37 14.28 12.71
C PHE A 157 1.27 13.11 11.74
N ASN A 158 0.72 13.32 10.54
CA ASN A 158 0.57 12.23 9.58
C ASN A 158 1.93 11.74 9.04
N LEU A 159 2.90 12.65 8.84
CA LEU A 159 4.26 12.27 8.49
C LEU A 159 4.90 11.38 9.57
N ALA A 160 4.67 11.67 10.85
CA ALA A 160 5.17 10.85 11.95
C ALA A 160 4.53 9.45 11.95
N VAL A 161 3.21 9.37 11.73
CA VAL A 161 2.48 8.10 11.57
C VAL A 161 3.03 7.30 10.40
N LEU A 162 3.16 7.89 9.22
CA LEU A 162 3.71 7.26 8.03
C LEU A 162 5.16 6.80 8.23
N ALA A 163 5.99 7.63 8.89
CA ALA A 163 7.37 7.28 9.21
C ALA A 163 7.45 6.07 10.15
N ALA A 164 6.57 5.98 11.15
CA ALA A 164 6.48 4.83 12.04
C ALA A 164 6.00 3.57 11.28
N ALA A 165 4.90 3.70 10.52
CA ALA A 165 4.27 2.62 9.75
C ALA A 165 5.12 2.09 8.58
N THR A 166 6.15 2.83 8.16
CA THR A 166 7.11 2.41 7.12
C THR A 166 8.52 2.18 7.65
N SER A 167 8.72 2.26 8.97
CA SER A 167 10.03 2.03 9.57
C SER A 167 10.41 0.55 9.60
N GLY A 168 11.69 0.26 9.37
CA GLY A 168 12.22 -1.11 9.46
C GLY A 168 12.14 -1.69 10.86
N MET A 169 12.19 -0.84 11.89
CA MET A 169 12.08 -1.26 13.29
C MET A 169 10.69 -1.81 13.63
N PHE A 170 9.62 -1.24 13.07
CA PHE A 170 8.25 -1.67 13.37
C PHE A 170 7.68 -2.69 12.37
N VAL A 171 8.06 -2.59 11.09
CA VAL A 171 7.41 -3.34 10.00
C VAL A 171 8.36 -4.29 9.25
N GLY A 172 9.67 -4.12 9.41
CA GLY A 172 10.69 -4.87 8.68
C GLY A 172 10.96 -4.32 7.28
N GLU A 173 11.67 -5.09 6.46
CA GLU A 173 12.14 -4.64 5.14
C GLU A 173 11.00 -4.22 4.21
N GLU A 174 9.86 -4.91 4.27
CA GLU A 174 8.66 -4.64 3.46
C GLU A 174 8.14 -3.21 3.64
N GLY A 175 8.26 -2.64 4.84
CA GLY A 175 7.88 -1.26 5.14
C GLY A 175 8.88 -0.24 4.62
N THR A 176 10.17 -0.55 4.74
CA THR A 176 11.26 0.41 4.43
C THR A 176 11.32 0.82 2.98
N VAL A 177 10.92 -0.06 2.05
CA VAL A 177 10.91 0.23 0.61
C VAL A 177 10.03 1.43 0.29
N TRP A 178 8.91 1.57 0.99
CA TRP A 178 7.92 2.61 0.74
C TRP A 178 8.13 3.89 1.54
N ARG A 179 9.04 3.87 2.53
CA ARG A 179 9.31 5.01 3.42
C ARG A 179 9.66 6.28 2.64
N ARG A 180 10.63 6.19 1.71
CA ARG A 180 11.06 7.35 0.91
C ARG A 180 9.91 7.94 0.10
N PHE A 181 9.08 7.09 -0.49
CA PHE A 181 7.93 7.51 -1.28
C PHE A 181 6.90 8.22 -0.37
N ALA A 182 6.51 7.60 0.74
CA ALA A 182 5.57 8.17 1.71
C ALA A 182 6.04 9.52 2.24
N THR A 183 7.32 9.64 2.62
CA THR A 183 7.90 10.91 3.11
C THR A 183 7.89 12.00 2.06
N ILE A 184 8.24 11.68 0.80
CA ILE A 184 8.25 12.67 -0.29
C ILE A 184 6.83 13.14 -0.58
N CYS A 185 5.87 12.22 -0.71
CA CYS A 185 4.47 12.57 -0.95
C CYS A 185 3.89 13.42 0.18
N SER A 186 4.15 13.08 1.43
CA SER A 186 3.70 13.86 2.59
C SER A 186 4.27 15.28 2.59
N VAL A 187 5.56 15.45 2.31
CA VAL A 187 6.19 16.79 2.22
C VAL A 187 5.64 17.60 1.05
N ILE A 188 5.42 16.98 -0.11
CA ILE A 188 4.83 17.66 -1.28
C ILE A 188 3.41 18.12 -0.97
N ILE A 189 2.59 17.26 -0.36
CA ILE A 189 1.21 17.62 0.03
C ILE A 189 1.20 18.80 1.00
N ALA A 190 2.08 18.79 2.02
CA ALA A 190 2.22 19.90 2.96
C ALA A 190 2.65 21.20 2.26
N ALA A 191 3.62 21.13 1.35
CA ALA A 191 4.08 22.29 0.59
C ALA A 191 2.98 22.88 -0.30
N VAL A 192 2.21 22.02 -0.98
CA VAL A 192 1.08 22.43 -1.81
C VAL A 192 -0.04 23.07 -0.99
N ASP A 193 -0.32 22.56 0.21
CA ASP A 193 -1.34 23.14 1.10
C ASP A 193 -0.91 24.53 1.60
N LEU A 194 0.35 24.69 2.00
CA LEU A 194 0.91 25.99 2.40
C LEU A 194 0.94 26.99 1.25
N SER A 195 1.34 26.56 0.04
CA SER A 195 1.33 27.44 -1.13
C SER A 195 -0.10 27.84 -1.49
N TYR A 196 -1.05 26.92 -1.37
CA TYR A 196 -2.46 27.21 -1.61
C TYR A 196 -3.03 28.25 -0.64
N LEU A 197 -2.68 28.16 0.66
CA LEU A 197 -3.02 29.19 1.64
C LEU A 197 -2.35 30.54 1.33
N SER A 198 -1.07 30.53 0.95
CA SER A 198 -0.30 31.73 0.66
C SER A 198 -0.86 32.49 -0.55
N GLU A 199 -1.10 31.79 -1.66
CA GLU A 199 -1.46 32.37 -2.96
C GLU A 199 -2.95 32.73 -3.09
N TYR A 200 -3.81 32.25 -2.19
CA TYR A 200 -5.24 32.49 -2.28
C TYR A 200 -5.59 33.98 -2.15
N ASP A 201 -6.27 34.53 -3.16
CA ASP A 201 -6.77 35.91 -3.17
C ASP A 201 -8.12 36.00 -2.43
N HIS A 202 -8.09 36.49 -1.19
CA HIS A 202 -9.29 36.69 -0.38
C HIS A 202 -10.20 37.81 -0.89
N LYS A 203 -9.71 38.70 -1.78
CA LYS A 203 -10.50 39.82 -2.31
C LYS A 203 -11.56 39.38 -3.31
N LEU A 204 -11.48 38.15 -3.82
CA LEU A 204 -12.50 37.59 -4.71
C LEU A 204 -13.89 37.59 -4.06
N ASN A 205 -13.96 37.33 -2.75
CA ASN A 205 -15.21 37.35 -1.98
C ASN A 205 -15.78 38.76 -1.75
N ALA A 206 -15.04 39.83 -2.04
CA ALA A 206 -15.53 41.21 -1.84
C ALA A 206 -16.72 41.55 -2.75
N LYS A 207 -16.81 40.88 -3.92
CA LYS A 207 -17.89 41.08 -4.91
C LYS A 207 -19.12 40.20 -4.65
N ALA A 208 -19.03 39.24 -3.73
CA ALA A 208 -20.12 38.32 -3.44
C ALA A 208 -21.28 39.05 -2.77
N THR A 209 -22.48 38.91 -3.32
CA THR A 209 -23.70 39.57 -2.79
C THR A 209 -24.59 38.62 -1.99
N ARG A 210 -24.51 37.31 -2.29
CA ARG A 210 -25.25 36.24 -1.62
C ARG A 210 -24.29 35.36 -0.79
N LEU A 211 -24.86 34.62 0.15
CA LEU A 211 -24.11 33.65 0.95
C LEU A 211 -23.63 32.46 0.11
N GLU A 212 -24.42 32.04 -0.87
CA GLU A 212 -24.09 30.92 -1.76
C GLU A 212 -22.88 31.22 -2.66
N ASP A 213 -22.65 32.51 -2.96
CA ASP A 213 -21.53 32.97 -3.78
C ASP A 213 -20.23 33.11 -2.96
N LEU A 214 -20.28 32.97 -1.63
CA LEU A 214 -19.11 33.09 -0.78
C LEU A 214 -18.23 31.84 -0.88
N ASP A 215 -16.96 32.05 -1.21
CA ASP A 215 -15.96 31.01 -1.10
C ASP A 215 -15.45 30.88 0.34
N MET A 216 -15.90 29.85 1.05
CA MET A 216 -15.52 29.52 2.43
C MET A 216 -14.18 28.78 2.46
N PHE A 217 -13.11 29.47 2.07
CA PHE A 217 -11.79 28.90 1.85
C PHE A 217 -11.26 28.12 3.06
N PHE A 218 -11.32 28.67 4.27
CA PHE A 218 -10.83 28.01 5.49
C PHE A 218 -11.48 26.63 5.72
N TRP A 219 -12.80 26.56 5.72
CA TRP A 219 -13.56 25.31 5.92
C TRP A 219 -13.37 24.33 4.77
N ARG A 220 -13.34 24.84 3.52
CA ARG A 220 -13.13 23.99 2.35
C ARG A 220 -11.74 23.36 2.37
N THR A 221 -10.69 24.13 2.67
CA THR A 221 -9.32 23.62 2.76
C THR A 221 -9.11 22.70 3.93
N HIS A 222 -9.76 22.96 5.07
CA HIS A 222 -9.82 22.04 6.19
C HIS A 222 -10.28 20.64 5.74
N THR A 223 -11.43 20.56 5.08
CA THR A 223 -11.97 19.28 4.57
C THR A 223 -11.03 18.63 3.56
N TYR A 224 -10.53 19.37 2.56
CA TYR A 224 -9.64 18.80 1.56
C TYR A 224 -8.32 18.29 2.17
N ARG A 225 -7.74 18.98 3.15
CA ARG A 225 -6.52 18.59 3.83
C ARG A 225 -6.64 17.19 4.42
N TYR A 226 -7.68 16.95 5.21
CA TYR A 226 -7.90 15.65 5.84
C TYR A 226 -8.23 14.55 4.84
N ILE A 227 -8.99 14.85 3.77
CA ILE A 227 -9.26 13.89 2.69
C ILE A 227 -7.98 13.49 1.97
N VAL A 228 -7.10 14.45 1.64
CA VAL A 228 -5.84 14.18 0.94
C VAL A 228 -4.88 13.37 1.82
N LEU A 229 -4.81 13.69 3.12
CA LEU A 229 -4.00 12.92 4.08
C LEU A 229 -4.52 11.48 4.23
N ALA A 230 -5.84 11.30 4.42
CA ALA A 230 -6.45 9.97 4.48
C ALA A 230 -6.23 9.18 3.18
N GLY A 231 -6.30 9.86 2.03
CA GLY A 231 -6.00 9.26 0.73
C GLY A 231 -4.55 8.81 0.60
N LEU A 232 -3.59 9.57 1.13
CA LEU A 232 -2.19 9.17 1.19
C LEU A 232 -2.00 7.92 2.05
N ASP A 233 -2.62 7.87 3.23
CA ASP A 233 -2.52 6.71 4.14
C ASP A 233 -3.12 5.46 3.53
N ALA A 234 -4.28 5.59 2.88
CA ALA A 234 -4.92 4.50 2.13
C ALA A 234 -4.04 4.01 0.98
N LEU A 235 -3.41 4.92 0.24
CA LEU A 235 -2.49 4.58 -0.85
C LEU A 235 -1.24 3.85 -0.33
N VAL A 236 -0.60 4.36 0.72
CA VAL A 236 0.58 3.72 1.31
C VAL A 236 0.22 2.36 1.91
N GLY A 237 -0.91 2.26 2.63
CA GLY A 237 -1.42 0.99 3.13
C GLY A 237 -1.70 -0.02 2.01
N TRP A 238 -2.30 0.43 0.91
CA TRP A 238 -2.52 -0.41 -0.27
C TRP A 238 -1.21 -0.93 -0.88
N LEU A 239 -0.19 -0.07 -1.01
CA LEU A 239 1.12 -0.48 -1.51
C LEU A 239 1.82 -1.48 -0.58
N LEU A 240 1.74 -1.28 0.74
CA LEU A 240 2.27 -2.21 1.74
C LEU A 240 1.56 -3.56 1.69
N PHE A 241 0.23 -3.57 1.53
CA PHE A 241 -0.53 -4.80 1.37
C PHE A 241 -0.10 -5.56 0.11
N LEU A 242 0.01 -4.88 -1.03
CA LEU A 242 0.39 -5.50 -2.29
C LEU A 242 1.82 -6.04 -2.29
N SER A 243 2.78 -5.29 -1.74
CA SER A 243 4.18 -5.74 -1.67
C SER A 243 4.35 -6.88 -0.67
N SER A 244 3.78 -6.76 0.52
CA SER A 244 3.95 -7.77 1.57
C SER A 244 3.30 -9.11 1.26
N THR A 245 2.25 -9.14 0.43
CA THR A 245 1.56 -10.39 0.03
C THR A 245 2.12 -11.01 -1.25
N ASN A 246 3.20 -10.47 -1.81
CA ASN A 246 3.77 -10.84 -3.12
C ASN A 246 2.77 -10.71 -4.29
N ARG A 247 1.72 -9.88 -4.14
CA ARG A 247 0.73 -9.65 -5.21
C ARG A 247 1.22 -8.65 -6.25
N ALA A 248 2.03 -7.67 -5.83
CA ALA A 248 2.71 -6.75 -6.72
C ALA A 248 4.10 -6.38 -6.16
N PHE A 249 4.98 -5.84 -7.00
CA PHE A 249 6.34 -5.40 -6.61
C PHE A 249 7.21 -6.52 -6.00
N VAL A 250 7.08 -7.75 -6.52
CA VAL A 250 7.89 -8.90 -6.07
C VAL A 250 9.36 -8.62 -6.37
N ILE A 251 10.16 -8.47 -5.32
CA ILE A 251 11.62 -8.41 -5.43
C ILE A 251 12.07 -9.82 -5.85
N PRO A 252 12.72 -9.97 -7.02
CA PRO A 252 13.19 -11.28 -7.44
C PRO A 252 14.22 -11.80 -6.44
N VAL A 253 14.05 -13.04 -6.00
CA VAL A 253 15.01 -13.76 -5.14
C VAL A 253 16.39 -13.63 -5.76
N SER A 254 17.37 -13.17 -4.97
CA SER A 254 18.74 -12.98 -5.46
C SER A 254 19.31 -14.30 -6.00
N ALA A 255 20.21 -14.23 -6.98
CA ALA A 255 20.82 -15.45 -7.54
C ALA A 255 21.54 -16.28 -6.45
N ALA A 256 22.13 -15.61 -5.45
CA ALA A 256 22.75 -16.25 -4.31
C ALA A 256 21.74 -17.00 -3.42
N GLU A 257 20.59 -16.40 -3.11
CA GLU A 257 19.55 -17.02 -2.28
C GLU A 257 18.86 -18.19 -3.03
N ARG A 258 18.73 -18.08 -4.36
CA ARG A 258 18.29 -19.21 -5.22
C ARG A 258 19.29 -20.36 -5.18
N LEU A 259 20.58 -20.07 -5.30
CA LEU A 259 21.65 -21.07 -5.22
C LEU A 259 21.63 -21.73 -3.84
N GLU A 260 21.55 -20.96 -2.75
CA GLU A 260 21.51 -21.52 -1.39
C GLU A 260 20.32 -22.46 -1.20
N THR A 261 19.13 -22.07 -1.67
CA THR A 261 17.92 -22.90 -1.59
C THR A 261 18.08 -24.19 -2.39
N ALA A 262 18.59 -24.10 -3.63
CA ALA A 262 18.86 -25.28 -4.46
C ALA A 262 19.91 -26.20 -3.82
N THR A 263 20.94 -25.62 -3.21
CA THR A 263 22.01 -26.36 -2.54
C THR A 263 21.47 -27.11 -1.31
N LYS A 264 20.61 -26.48 -0.49
CA LYS A 264 19.95 -27.14 0.64
C LYS A 264 19.08 -28.32 0.21
N VAL A 265 18.33 -28.17 -0.89
CA VAL A 265 17.53 -29.27 -1.44
C VAL A 265 18.43 -30.40 -1.94
N LEU A 266 19.51 -30.06 -2.64
CA LEU A 266 20.48 -31.04 -3.15
C LEU A 266 21.20 -31.77 -2.02
N GLU A 267 21.55 -31.08 -0.94
CA GLU A 267 22.21 -31.65 0.23
C GLU A 267 21.29 -32.62 0.98
N SER A 268 20.02 -32.26 1.14
CA SER A 268 18.99 -33.16 1.69
C SER A 268 18.81 -34.41 0.82
N ALA A 269 18.75 -34.25 -0.50
CA ALA A 269 18.67 -35.37 -1.44
C ALA A 269 19.92 -36.26 -1.38
N ARG A 270 21.12 -35.65 -1.34
CA ARG A 270 22.40 -36.36 -1.21
C ARG A 270 22.47 -37.15 0.10
N SER A 271 22.06 -36.57 1.22
CA SER A 271 22.03 -37.24 2.52
C SER A 271 21.13 -38.47 2.49
N LYS A 272 19.92 -38.34 1.95
CA LYS A 272 18.99 -39.48 1.77
C LYS A 272 19.56 -40.55 0.85
N MET A 273 20.15 -40.16 -0.28
CA MET A 273 20.76 -41.09 -1.23
C MET A 273 21.94 -41.83 -0.61
N SER A 274 22.78 -41.13 0.15
CA SER A 274 23.90 -41.74 0.88
C SER A 274 23.42 -42.72 1.94
N ALA A 275 22.36 -42.38 2.69
CA ALA A 275 21.76 -43.29 3.66
C ALA A 275 21.20 -44.55 2.98
N SER A 276 20.47 -44.39 1.87
CA SER A 276 19.97 -45.52 1.07
C SER A 276 21.11 -46.39 0.53
N ALA A 277 22.19 -45.77 0.05
CA ALA A 277 23.36 -46.49 -0.45
C ALA A 277 24.03 -47.29 0.67
N VAL A 278 24.16 -46.74 1.88
CA VAL A 278 24.68 -47.47 3.05
C VAL A 278 23.78 -48.66 3.36
N VAL A 279 22.45 -48.47 3.45
CA VAL A 279 21.50 -49.56 3.70
C VAL A 279 21.63 -50.67 2.66
N LEU A 280 21.64 -50.33 1.37
CA LEU A 280 21.81 -51.31 0.28
C LEU A 280 23.15 -52.05 0.39
N ASN A 281 24.22 -51.36 0.74
CA ASN A 281 25.53 -51.98 0.93
C ASN A 281 25.54 -52.92 2.14
N THR A 282 24.92 -52.51 3.26
CA THR A 282 24.76 -53.36 4.45
C THR A 282 23.93 -54.61 4.13
N VAL A 283 22.80 -54.45 3.43
CA VAL A 283 21.94 -55.58 3.02
C VAL A 283 22.70 -56.55 2.11
N ASN A 284 23.50 -56.04 1.16
CA ASN A 284 24.26 -56.91 0.25
C ASN A 284 25.46 -57.60 0.91
N ARG A 285 26.06 -56.99 1.94
CA ARG A 285 27.22 -57.53 2.65
C ARG A 285 26.85 -58.53 3.74
N ASP A 286 25.68 -58.40 4.36
CA ASP A 286 25.19 -59.34 5.37
C ASP A 286 24.39 -60.47 4.71
N GLU A 287 24.84 -61.71 4.91
CA GLU A 287 24.24 -62.88 4.29
C GLU A 287 22.78 -63.12 4.71
N ASN A 288 22.43 -62.82 5.97
CA ASN A 288 21.08 -62.99 6.50
C ASN A 288 20.12 -61.92 5.94
N LEU A 289 20.56 -60.66 5.90
CA LEU A 289 19.76 -59.57 5.31
C LEU A 289 19.57 -59.75 3.79
N ARG A 290 20.62 -60.17 3.08
CA ARG A 290 20.55 -60.50 1.66
C ARG A 290 19.55 -61.63 1.39
N GLY A 291 19.58 -62.70 2.19
CA GLY A 291 18.64 -63.81 2.09
C GLY A 291 17.19 -63.37 2.30
N LYS A 292 16.93 -62.50 3.29
CA LYS A 292 15.59 -61.92 3.52
C LYS A 292 15.14 -61.02 2.37
N ALA A 293 16.02 -60.17 1.84
CA ALA A 293 15.70 -59.31 0.70
C ALA A 293 15.38 -60.13 -0.55
N GLN A 294 16.18 -61.15 -0.87
CA GLN A 294 15.92 -62.05 -1.99
C GLN A 294 14.63 -62.85 -1.79
N GLY A 295 14.39 -63.36 -0.58
CA GLY A 295 13.15 -64.05 -0.22
C GLY A 295 11.92 -63.15 -0.35
N TYR A 296 12.01 -61.88 0.05
CA TYR A 296 10.96 -60.90 -0.15
C TYR A 296 10.64 -60.73 -1.65
N TRP A 297 11.64 -60.48 -2.50
CA TRP A 297 11.42 -60.28 -3.93
C TRP A 297 10.86 -61.52 -4.63
N VAL A 298 11.33 -62.71 -4.27
CA VAL A 298 10.79 -63.97 -4.80
C VAL A 298 9.33 -64.15 -4.38
N ASN A 299 9.01 -63.86 -3.11
CA ASN A 299 7.65 -63.96 -2.61
C ASN A 299 6.72 -62.90 -3.22
N GLU A 300 7.17 -61.66 -3.35
CA GLU A 300 6.44 -60.58 -4.04
C GLU A 300 6.16 -60.95 -5.49
N THR A 301 7.15 -61.46 -6.22
CA THR A 301 6.97 -61.91 -7.60
C THR A 301 5.95 -63.04 -7.69
N ARG A 302 6.02 -64.01 -6.75
CA ARG A 302 5.06 -65.12 -6.67
C ARG A 302 3.65 -64.61 -6.38
N VAL A 303 3.47 -63.79 -5.34
CA VAL A 303 2.18 -63.21 -4.95
C VAL A 303 1.61 -62.36 -6.08
N MET A 304 2.42 -61.51 -6.71
CA MET A 304 1.97 -60.70 -7.83
C MET A 304 1.62 -61.55 -9.05
N SER A 305 2.34 -62.66 -9.30
CA SER A 305 1.98 -63.60 -10.37
C SER A 305 0.67 -64.36 -10.09
N GLU A 306 0.40 -64.67 -8.82
CA GLU A 306 -0.86 -65.30 -8.38
C GLU A 306 -2.02 -64.32 -8.53
N ILE A 307 -1.85 -63.07 -8.09
CA ILE A 307 -2.84 -62.00 -8.25
C ILE A 307 -3.09 -61.70 -9.73
N MET A 308 -2.05 -61.65 -10.56
CA MET A 308 -2.17 -61.45 -12.01
C MET A 308 -2.69 -62.70 -12.76
N ALA A 309 -2.84 -63.84 -12.10
CA ALA A 309 -3.52 -65.01 -12.67
C ALA A 309 -5.04 -64.98 -12.44
N GLU A 310 -5.54 -64.12 -11.55
CA GLU A 310 -6.97 -63.94 -11.32
C GLU A 310 -7.60 -63.17 -12.49
N ARG A 311 -8.59 -63.80 -13.14
CA ARG A 311 -9.28 -63.22 -14.32
C ARG A 311 -9.85 -61.83 -14.06
N GLU A 312 -10.43 -61.61 -12.88
CA GLU A 312 -11.02 -60.32 -12.51
C GLU A 312 -9.97 -59.19 -12.47
N VAL A 313 -8.76 -59.49 -11.98
CA VAL A 313 -7.67 -58.52 -11.91
C VAL A 313 -7.11 -58.23 -13.30
N VAL A 314 -6.93 -59.26 -14.14
CA VAL A 314 -6.46 -59.08 -15.52
C VAL A 314 -7.43 -58.23 -16.33
N ASP A 315 -8.74 -58.50 -16.23
CA ASP A 315 -9.78 -57.76 -16.94
C ASP A 315 -9.89 -56.31 -16.43
N SER A 316 -9.73 -56.10 -15.11
CA SER A 316 -9.68 -54.75 -14.51
C SER A 316 -8.43 -53.96 -14.93
N VAL A 317 -7.26 -54.60 -14.99
CA VAL A 317 -6.00 -53.97 -15.41
C VAL A 317 -6.05 -53.62 -16.89
N ASN A 318 -6.49 -54.54 -17.76
CA ASN A 318 -6.68 -54.27 -19.19
C ASN A 318 -7.69 -53.14 -19.42
N SER A 319 -8.83 -53.12 -18.73
CA SER A 319 -9.80 -52.03 -18.91
C SER A 319 -9.25 -50.68 -18.43
N THR A 320 -8.41 -50.66 -17.40
CA THR A 320 -7.75 -49.43 -16.91
C THR A 320 -6.66 -48.95 -17.88
N LEU A 321 -5.88 -49.88 -18.42
CA LEU A 321 -4.85 -49.59 -19.42
C LEU A 321 -5.46 -49.06 -20.73
N GLU A 322 -6.57 -49.64 -21.18
CA GLU A 322 -7.25 -49.19 -22.41
C GLU A 322 -8.03 -47.88 -22.23
N SER A 323 -8.64 -47.64 -21.06
CA SER A 323 -9.52 -46.48 -20.85
C SER A 323 -8.84 -45.24 -20.26
N ARG A 324 -7.73 -45.39 -19.51
CA ARG A 324 -7.13 -44.28 -18.73
C ARG A 324 -5.65 -44.04 -18.99
N VAL A 325 -4.96 -44.90 -19.72
CA VAL A 325 -3.50 -44.82 -19.87
C VAL A 325 -3.11 -44.84 -21.35
N ASN A 326 -2.51 -43.75 -21.84
CA ASN A 326 -1.96 -43.71 -23.19
C ASN A 326 -0.60 -44.44 -23.22
N ILE A 327 -0.63 -45.74 -23.49
CA ILE A 327 0.57 -46.60 -23.54
C ILE A 327 1.62 -46.06 -24.52
N ALA A 328 1.19 -45.45 -25.63
CA ALA A 328 2.10 -44.86 -26.62
C ALA A 328 2.85 -43.63 -26.06
N ALA A 329 2.18 -42.82 -25.23
CA ALA A 329 2.83 -41.71 -24.55
C ALA A 329 3.87 -42.19 -23.52
N ILE A 330 3.56 -43.27 -22.78
CA ILE A 330 4.48 -43.84 -21.78
C ILE A 330 5.71 -44.47 -22.44
N THR A 331 5.52 -45.20 -23.55
CA THR A 331 6.65 -45.81 -24.28
C THR A 331 7.55 -44.74 -24.89
N LEU A 332 6.98 -43.65 -25.40
CA LEU A 332 7.74 -42.51 -25.92
C LEU A 332 8.53 -41.78 -24.82
N ASP A 333 7.94 -41.62 -23.64
CA ASP A 333 8.61 -40.99 -22.50
C ASP A 333 9.73 -41.89 -21.93
N ALA A 334 9.51 -43.21 -21.88
CA ALA A 334 10.53 -44.18 -21.48
C ALA A 334 11.71 -44.22 -22.47
N ASP A 335 11.44 -44.16 -23.77
CA ASP A 335 12.48 -44.12 -24.81
C ASP A 335 13.27 -42.80 -24.76
N SER A 336 12.60 -41.68 -24.51
CA SER A 336 13.22 -40.37 -24.23
C SER A 336 14.12 -40.43 -23.00
N TYR A 337 13.64 -40.98 -21.88
CA TYR A 337 14.40 -41.12 -20.64
C TYR A 337 15.65 -41.99 -20.83
N SER A 338 15.52 -43.13 -21.49
CA SER A 338 16.64 -44.04 -21.81
C SER A 338 17.70 -43.35 -22.67
N LYS A 339 17.28 -42.65 -23.74
CA LYS A 339 18.18 -41.88 -24.61
C LYS A 339 18.90 -40.76 -23.86
N ASN A 340 18.22 -40.07 -22.95
CA ASN A 340 18.83 -39.01 -22.14
C ASN A 340 19.84 -39.54 -21.12
N MET A 341 19.57 -40.69 -20.49
CA MET A 341 20.56 -41.35 -19.63
C MET A 341 21.78 -41.79 -20.42
N MET A 342 21.59 -42.49 -21.55
CA MET A 342 22.68 -42.98 -22.39
C MET A 342 23.50 -41.83 -22.99
N GLY A 343 22.86 -40.74 -23.41
CA GLY A 343 23.52 -39.54 -23.91
C GLY A 343 24.32 -38.82 -22.82
N GLY A 344 23.85 -38.83 -21.57
CA GLY A 344 24.59 -38.30 -20.42
C GLY A 344 25.86 -39.08 -20.11
N PHE A 345 25.84 -40.42 -20.27
CA PHE A 345 27.04 -41.25 -20.11
C PHE A 345 28.05 -41.07 -21.25
N GLN A 346 27.58 -40.97 -22.49
CA GLN A 346 28.46 -40.70 -23.65
C GLN A 346 29.13 -39.32 -23.57
N ALA A 347 28.43 -38.30 -23.05
CA ALA A 347 29.00 -36.97 -22.84
C ALA A 347 30.08 -36.94 -21.73
N LEU A 348 29.95 -37.80 -20.71
CA LEU A 348 30.96 -37.97 -19.66
C LEU A 348 32.19 -38.73 -20.17
N GLU A 349 32.00 -39.73 -21.04
CA GLU A 349 33.08 -40.52 -21.65
C GLU A 349 33.89 -39.73 -22.70
N GLN A 350 33.28 -38.72 -23.34
CA GLN A 350 33.97 -37.78 -24.24
C GLN A 350 34.69 -36.63 -23.52
N ALA A 351 34.43 -36.44 -22.22
CA ALA A 351 35.02 -35.38 -21.39
C ALA A 351 36.17 -35.88 -20.50
N SER A 352 36.45 -37.20 -20.49
CA SER A 352 37.65 -37.84 -19.93
C SER A 352 38.66 -38.13 -21.03
#